data_AF-A0A919BLK5-F1
#
_entry.id   AF-A0A919BLK5-F1
#
_cell.length_a   1.000
_cell.length_b   1.000
_cell.length_c   1.000
_cell.angle_alpha   90.00
_cell.angle_beta   90.00
_cell.angle_gamma   90.00
#
_symmetry.space_group_name_H-M   'P 1'
#
loop_
_entity.id
_entity.type
_entity.pdbx_description
1 polymer ?
#
loop_
_entity_poly.entity_id
_entity_poly.type
_entity_poly.pdbx_seq_one_letter_code
_entity_poly.pdbx_strand_id
1 'polypeptide(L)'
;MKWEDREAYNRQFISKLKLGEFTFDDALEHLGNPDITEAKKAFDKNYQVLFYRTQHVKSDGITTQDECSYLLFVDNILTEFAVADHYKGLDYAINEHSGINMQAHTTEVPFPNND
;
A
#
# COMPACT_ATOMS: atom_id res chain seq x y z
N MET A 1 7.51 -0.40 -25.88
CA MET A 1 7.66 0.63 -24.83
C MET A 1 8.69 0.12 -23.86
N LYS A 2 9.71 0.92 -23.53
CA LYS A 2 10.77 0.49 -22.60
C LYS A 2 10.18 0.46 -21.19
N TRP A 3 10.59 -0.53 -20.41
CA TRP A 3 10.11 -0.73 -19.04
C TRP A 3 10.50 0.44 -18.13
N GLU A 4 11.61 1.13 -18.44
CA GLU A 4 12.07 2.33 -17.73
C GLU A 4 11.08 3.51 -17.84
N ASP A 5 10.44 3.68 -19.00
CA ASP A 5 9.49 4.77 -19.23
C ASP A 5 8.22 4.60 -18.39
N ARG A 6 7.80 3.36 -18.15
CA ARG A 6 6.60 3.04 -17.36
C ARG A 6 6.82 3.30 -15.87
N GLU A 7 8.01 3.00 -15.35
CA GLU A 7 8.36 3.28 -13.94
C GLU A 7 8.40 4.78 -13.66
N ALA A 8 9.07 5.54 -14.52
CA ALA A 8 9.13 6.99 -14.40
C ALA A 8 7.74 7.63 -14.50
N TYR A 9 6.90 7.13 -15.41
CA TYR A 9 5.50 7.56 -15.54
C TYR A 9 4.70 7.24 -14.28
N ASN A 10 4.71 5.99 -13.79
CA ASN A 10 3.97 5.57 -12.59
C ASN A 10 4.38 6.42 -11.38
N ARG A 11 5.68 6.65 -11.18
CA ARG A 11 6.20 7.48 -10.08
C ARG A 11 5.68 8.92 -10.16
N GLN A 12 5.76 9.54 -11.33
CA GLN A 12 5.26 10.91 -11.53
C GLN A 12 3.74 10.99 -11.38
N PHE A 13 3.02 9.99 -11.87
CA PHE A 13 1.57 9.94 -11.79
C PHE A 13 1.10 9.82 -10.34
N ILE A 14 1.65 8.86 -9.59
CA ILE A 14 1.34 8.64 -8.17
C ILE A 14 1.65 9.89 -7.34
N SER A 15 2.75 10.60 -7.64
CA SER A 15 3.09 11.85 -6.93
C SER A 15 2.08 12.99 -7.11
N LYS A 16 1.20 12.91 -8.11
CA LYS A 16 0.16 13.90 -8.42
C LYS A 16 -1.24 13.46 -7.97
N LEU A 17 -1.38 12.25 -7.44
CA LEU A 17 -2.66 11.73 -6.99
C LEU A 17 -3.20 12.55 -5.83
N LYS A 18 -4.52 12.71 -5.82
CA LYS A 18 -5.25 13.34 -4.74
C LYS A 18 -6.16 12.31 -4.09
N LEU A 19 -6.11 12.27 -2.77
CA LEU A 19 -6.97 11.42 -1.97
C LEU A 19 -8.43 11.87 -2.13
N GLY A 20 -9.35 10.92 -2.21
CA GLY A 20 -10.79 11.18 -2.34
C GLY A 20 -11.29 11.48 -3.75
N GLU A 21 -10.40 11.78 -4.72
CA GLU A 21 -10.79 12.08 -6.11
C GLU A 21 -10.50 10.92 -7.07
N PHE A 22 -9.51 10.08 -6.75
CA PHE A 22 -9.04 9.01 -7.62
C PHE A 22 -9.70 7.68 -7.29
N THR A 23 -10.11 6.91 -8.30
CA THR A 23 -10.79 5.63 -8.11
C THR A 23 -9.96 4.42 -8.55
N PHE A 24 -10.41 3.23 -8.18
CA PHE A 24 -9.77 1.97 -8.61
C PHE A 24 -9.76 1.83 -10.14
N ASP A 25 -10.88 2.17 -10.80
CA ASP A 25 -10.99 2.10 -12.25
C ASP A 25 -10.04 3.10 -12.93
N ASP A 26 -9.90 4.31 -12.36
CA ASP A 26 -8.92 5.30 -12.84
C ASP A 26 -7.48 4.76 -12.75
N ALA A 27 -7.16 3.99 -11.71
CA ALA A 27 -5.85 3.36 -11.57
C ALA A 27 -5.59 2.39 -12.72
N LEU A 28 -6.55 1.53 -13.04
CA LEU A 28 -6.43 0.59 -14.15
C LEU A 28 -6.38 1.29 -15.52
N GLU A 29 -7.12 2.38 -15.70
CA GLU A 29 -7.11 3.13 -16.96
C GLU A 29 -5.80 3.90 -17.17
N HIS A 30 -5.28 4.56 -16.12
CA HIS A 30 -4.12 5.45 -16.24
C HIS A 30 -2.77 4.76 -16.01
N LEU A 31 -2.69 3.82 -15.05
CA LEU A 31 -1.46 3.10 -14.68
C LEU A 31 -1.40 1.70 -15.32
N GLY A 32 -2.54 1.21 -15.82
CA GLY A 32 -2.68 -0.13 -16.40
C GLY A 32 -2.83 -1.22 -15.33
N ASN A 33 -2.58 -2.46 -15.75
CA ASN A 33 -2.64 -3.59 -14.82
C ASN A 33 -1.52 -3.48 -13.76
N PRO A 34 -1.88 -3.63 -12.47
CA PRO A 34 -0.93 -3.64 -11.36
C PRO A 34 -0.09 -4.93 -11.36
N ASP A 35 1.08 -4.86 -10.73
CA ASP A 35 1.97 -6.01 -10.56
C ASP A 35 1.42 -6.98 -9.49
N ILE A 36 0.85 -6.43 -8.41
CA ILE A 36 0.23 -7.18 -7.31
C ILE A 36 -1.09 -6.50 -6.95
N THR A 37 -2.10 -7.30 -6.61
CA THR A 37 -3.40 -6.83 -6.15
C THR A 37 -3.82 -7.63 -4.93
N GLU A 38 -4.24 -6.92 -3.87
CA GLU A 38 -4.89 -7.54 -2.73
C GLU A 38 -6.26 -6.90 -2.52
N ALA A 39 -7.24 -7.68 -2.09
CA ALA A 39 -8.59 -7.20 -1.82
C ALA A 39 -9.18 -7.95 -0.64
N LYS A 40 -9.86 -7.22 0.26
CA LYS A 40 -10.52 -7.77 1.43
C LYS A 40 -11.76 -6.96 1.78
N LYS A 41 -12.86 -7.66 2.05
CA LYS A 41 -14.08 -7.03 2.55
C LYS A 41 -14.13 -7.16 4.07
N ALA A 42 -14.31 -6.04 4.77
CA ALA A 42 -14.40 -6.00 6.23
C ALA A 42 -15.26 -4.83 6.69
N PHE A 43 -16.02 -4.99 7.77
CA PHE A 43 -16.88 -3.92 8.34
C PHE A 43 -17.78 -3.24 7.31
N ASP A 44 -18.34 -4.03 6.39
CA ASP A 44 -19.17 -3.62 5.25
C ASP A 44 -18.51 -2.67 4.23
N LYS A 45 -17.19 -2.51 4.32
CA LYS A 45 -16.36 -1.78 3.35
C LYS A 45 -15.50 -2.74 2.54
N ASN A 46 -15.21 -2.35 1.30
CA ASN A 46 -14.29 -3.07 0.44
C ASN A 46 -12.93 -2.37 0.46
N TYR A 47 -11.92 -3.06 0.96
CA TYR A 47 -10.53 -2.59 0.96
C TYR A 47 -9.79 -3.27 -0.17
N GLN A 48 -9.11 -2.49 -1.01
CA GLN A 48 -8.33 -2.99 -2.13
C GLN A 48 -7.01 -2.24 -2.17
N VAL A 49 -5.91 -2.95 -2.45
CA VAL A 49 -4.61 -2.32 -2.62
C VAL A 49 -3.98 -2.79 -3.92
N LEU A 50 -3.45 -1.83 -4.67
CA LEU A 50 -2.75 -2.04 -5.92
C LEU A 50 -1.27 -1.69 -5.75
N PHE A 51 -0.39 -2.55 -6.23
CA PHE A 51 1.04 -2.29 -6.26
C PHE A 51 1.49 -2.07 -7.69
N TYR A 52 2.15 -0.94 -7.92
CA TYR A 52 2.79 -0.60 -9.18
C TYR A 52 4.28 -0.43 -8.96
N ARG A 53 5.09 -1.03 -9.83
CA ARG A 53 6.52 -0.78 -9.82
C ARG A 53 6.82 0.67 -10.19
N THR A 54 7.56 1.38 -9.33
CA THR A 54 7.92 2.80 -9.50
C THR A 54 9.42 3.05 -9.46
N GLN A 55 10.21 2.05 -9.06
CA GLN A 55 11.66 2.12 -8.99
C GLN A 55 12.30 0.81 -9.47
N HIS A 56 13.50 0.91 -10.02
CA HIS A 56 14.39 -0.22 -10.26
C HIS A 56 15.51 -0.13 -9.24
N VAL A 57 15.48 -0.97 -8.21
CA VAL A 57 16.46 -0.97 -7.12
C VAL A 57 17.50 -2.06 -7.34
N LYS A 58 17.14 -3.22 -7.92
CA LYS A 58 18.12 -4.30 -8.20
C LYS A 58 17.97 -4.97 -9.56
N SER A 59 19.10 -5.09 -10.27
CA SER A 59 19.24 -5.93 -11.48
C SER A 59 19.42 -7.43 -11.17
N ASP A 60 18.87 -7.92 -10.05
CA ASP A 60 18.86 -9.34 -9.69
C ASP A 60 17.67 -10.09 -10.32
N GLY A 61 16.80 -9.38 -11.05
CA GLY A 61 15.66 -9.98 -11.77
C GLY A 61 14.48 -10.38 -10.87
N ILE A 62 14.49 -10.01 -9.60
CA ILE A 62 13.41 -10.28 -8.64
C ILE A 62 12.75 -8.93 -8.28
N THR A 63 11.51 -8.73 -8.73
CA THR A 63 10.70 -7.58 -8.29
C THR A 63 10.38 -7.76 -6.80
N THR A 64 10.87 -6.85 -5.97
CA THR A 64 10.56 -6.84 -4.52
C THR A 64 9.52 -5.76 -4.21
N GLN A 65 8.71 -5.97 -3.16
CA GLN A 65 7.69 -4.97 -2.78
C GLN A 65 8.32 -3.59 -2.55
N ASP A 66 9.53 -3.54 -2.00
CA ASP A 66 10.30 -2.32 -1.73
C ASP A 66 10.52 -1.41 -2.97
N GLU A 67 10.37 -1.95 -4.18
CA GLU A 67 10.49 -1.25 -5.46
C GLU A 67 9.16 -0.70 -6.01
N CYS A 68 8.07 -1.00 -5.30
CA CYS A 68 6.71 -0.66 -5.66
C CYS A 68 6.16 0.47 -4.80
N SER A 69 5.17 1.16 -5.35
CA SER A 69 4.28 2.05 -4.60
C SER A 69 2.91 1.39 -4.51
N TYR A 70 2.29 1.47 -3.35
CA TYR A 70 0.94 0.96 -3.12
C TYR A 70 -0.08 2.10 -3.19
N LEU A 71 -1.28 1.77 -3.68
CA LEU A 71 -2.45 2.62 -3.64
C LEU A 71 -3.56 1.86 -2.91
N LEU A 72 -4.01 2.38 -1.78
CA LEU A 72 -5.10 1.81 -0.98
C LEU A 72 -6.42 2.49 -1.36
N PHE A 73 -7.38 1.67 -1.75
CA PHE A 73 -8.73 2.04 -2.06
C PHE A 73 -9.68 1.48 -1.00
N VAL A 74 -10.59 2.33 -0.53
CA VAL A 74 -11.69 1.95 0.35
C VAL A 74 -12.97 2.34 -0.35
N ASP A 75 -13.84 1.37 -0.59
CA ASP A 75 -15.09 1.54 -1.34
C ASP A 75 -14.89 2.23 -2.70
N ASN A 76 -13.89 1.74 -3.44
CA ASN A 76 -13.49 2.24 -4.76
C ASN A 76 -12.79 3.61 -4.78
N ILE A 77 -12.54 4.24 -3.64
CA ILE A 77 -11.95 5.58 -3.53
C ILE A 77 -10.54 5.50 -2.94
N LEU A 78 -9.59 6.21 -3.55
CA LEU A 78 -8.21 6.32 -3.07
C LEU A 78 -8.18 7.02 -1.71
N THR A 79 -7.72 6.30 -0.71
CA THR A 79 -7.61 6.79 0.68
C THR A 79 -6.16 7.00 1.10
N GLU A 80 -5.23 6.24 0.54
CA GLU A 80 -3.82 6.31 0.89
C GLU A 80 -2.94 5.85 -0.29
N PHE A 81 -1.74 6.40 -0.41
CA PHE A 81 -0.70 5.88 -1.28
C PHE A 81 0.68 6.18 -0.71
N ALA A 82 1.60 5.23 -0.81
CA ALA A 82 2.99 5.41 -0.39
C ALA A 82 3.92 4.39 -1.06
N VAL A 83 5.21 4.42 -0.70
CA VAL A 83 6.15 3.35 -1.05
C VAL A 83 5.77 2.08 -0.27
N ALA A 84 5.84 0.91 -0.89
CA ALA A 84 5.36 -0.34 -0.30
C ALA A 84 6.12 -0.79 0.95
N ASP A 85 7.33 -0.25 1.21
CA ASP A 85 8.03 -0.42 2.50
C ASP A 85 7.17 0.01 3.70
N HIS A 86 6.28 0.98 3.51
CA HIS A 86 5.36 1.44 4.55
C HIS A 86 4.07 0.60 4.64
N TYR A 87 3.83 -0.33 3.71
CA TYR A 87 2.62 -1.13 3.70
C TYR A 87 2.68 -2.24 4.75
N LYS A 88 1.76 -2.18 5.73
CA LYS A 88 1.68 -3.14 6.85
C LYS A 88 0.64 -4.25 6.62
N GLY A 89 0.05 -4.34 5.43
CA GLY A 89 -1.00 -5.30 5.12
C GLY A 89 -2.42 -4.73 5.24
N LEU A 90 -3.37 -5.34 4.51
CA LEU A 90 -4.78 -4.98 4.52
C LEU A 90 -5.39 -5.09 5.92
N ASP A 91 -4.95 -6.05 6.74
CA ASP A 91 -5.41 -6.18 8.12
C ASP A 91 -5.08 -4.96 8.98
N TYR A 92 -3.91 -4.37 8.78
CA TYR A 92 -3.54 -3.13 9.46
C TYR A 92 -4.42 -1.96 9.00
N ALA A 93 -4.56 -1.79 7.68
CA ALA A 93 -5.38 -0.73 7.09
C ALA A 93 -6.85 -0.80 7.53
N ILE A 94 -7.41 -2.02 7.59
CA ILE A 94 -8.75 -2.29 8.10
C ILE A 94 -8.85 -1.88 9.57
N ASN A 95 -7.92 -2.28 10.43
CA ASN A 95 -7.97 -1.96 11.86
C ASN A 95 -7.93 -0.45 12.10
N GLU A 96 -7.07 0.28 11.36
CA GLU A 96 -6.95 1.73 11.44
C GLU A 96 -8.26 2.43 11.05
N HIS A 97 -8.86 2.03 9.92
CA HIS A 97 -10.12 2.59 9.43
C HIS A 97 -11.35 2.19 10.27
N SER A 98 -11.26 1.08 10.99
CA SER A 98 -12.33 0.57 11.86
C SER A 98 -12.29 1.19 13.26
N GLY A 99 -11.28 2.01 13.57
CA GLY A 99 -11.09 2.60 14.90
C GLY A 99 -10.76 1.57 15.98
N ILE A 100 -10.34 0.36 15.59
CA ILE A 100 -9.88 -0.66 16.54
C ILE A 100 -8.44 -0.28 16.90
N ASN A 101 -8.33 0.58 17.92
CA ASN A 101 -7.06 0.96 18.53
C ASN A 101 -6.41 -0.32 19.09
N MET A 102 -5.38 -0.86 18.44
CA MET A 102 -4.46 -1.79 19.10
C MET A 102 -3.63 -1.00 20.13
N GLN A 103 -4.27 -0.62 21.22
CA GLN A 103 -3.57 -0.41 22.48
C GLN A 103 -3.25 -1.79 23.05
N ALA A 104 -2.00 -1.95 23.47
CA ALA A 104 -1.42 -3.07 24.21
C ALA A 104 -0.87 -4.26 23.38
N HIS A 105 0.45 -4.22 23.15
CA HIS A 105 1.32 -5.17 23.86
C HIS A 105 2.69 -4.55 24.12
N THR A 106 2.77 -3.67 25.11
CA THR A 106 4.01 -3.49 25.88
C THR A 106 4.22 -4.76 26.69
N THR A 107 5.06 -5.67 26.21
CA THR A 107 5.68 -6.66 27.09
C THR A 107 6.88 -5.99 27.74
N GLU A 108 6.63 -5.13 28.72
CA GLU A 108 7.66 -4.83 29.72
C GLU A 108 7.88 -6.11 30.52
N VAL A 109 8.98 -6.80 30.23
CA VAL A 109 9.50 -7.86 31.09
C VAL A 109 9.91 -7.20 32.42
N PRO A 110 9.29 -7.55 33.56
CA PRO A 110 9.79 -7.07 34.83
C PRO A 110 11.12 -7.78 35.12
N PHE A 111 12.21 -7.01 35.20
CA PHE A 111 13.45 -7.51 35.78
C PHE A 111 13.16 -7.91 37.24
N PRO A 112 13.53 -9.13 37.69
CA PRO A 112 13.46 -9.45 39.10
C PRO A 112 14.50 -8.60 39.84
N ASN A 113 14.03 -7.79 40.79
CA ASN A 113 14.87 -7.15 41.78
C ASN A 113 15.54 -8.24 42.62
N ASN A 114 16.86 -8.34 42.55
CA ASN A 114 17.64 -9.12 43.50
C ASN A 114 17.90 -8.25 44.73
N ASP A 115 17.30 -8.62 45.85
CA ASP A 115 17.78 -8.30 47.21
C ASP A 115 19.11 -9.04 47.50
#